data_AF-A0A4U9HL29-F1
#
_entry.id   AF-A0A4U9HL29-F1
#
_cell.length_a   1.000
_cell.length_b   1.000
_cell.length_c   1.000
_cell.angle_alpha   90.00
_cell.angle_beta   90.00
_cell.angle_gamma   90.00
#
_symmetry.space_group_name_H-M   'P 1'
#
loop_
_entity.id
_entity.type
_entity.pdbx_description
1 polymer ?
#
loop_
_entity_poly.entity_id
_entity_poly.type
_entity_poly.pdbx_seq_one_letter_code
_entity_poly.pdbx_strand_id
1 'polypeptide(L)'
;MLLASAALLAVFLINEWFHPLPLFKLQMLGRRNLAFGLLALAAVLMLSLSGSSLPSAYFAQVEGFRTAQFAPLALVVGLPQLVIAPFIAALLNWRWVDSRWMLALGAGVMMLSCLLGMQLTAEWARQNFWLIQILQAFGQPMMILPILMGSTSVVAPPEGPFASAIFNTVRGFSSVAAGVLVTHFLNRREQFHSHVLVDQLGNRPWLMTAASGDSSSASAPLLPDGSVSSAENLGHFSTLVKHQALILGISDAYLLIIGCALLLVLLTLWLPKRVYPPQTLLPLAPKTSRP
;
A
#
# COMPACT_ATOMS: atom_id res chain seq x y z
N MET A 1 4.31 -6.99 -28.46
CA MET A 1 5.33 -7.04 -27.40
C MET A 1 4.82 -7.73 -26.12
N LEU A 2 3.68 -7.33 -25.53
CA LEU A 2 3.15 -7.99 -24.31
C LEU A 2 2.97 -9.51 -24.43
N LEU A 3 2.37 -9.99 -25.53
CA LEU A 3 2.18 -11.43 -25.76
C LEU A 3 3.51 -12.20 -25.84
N ALA A 4 4.52 -11.62 -26.50
CA ALA A 4 5.84 -12.23 -26.60
C ALA A 4 6.57 -12.25 -25.24
N SER A 5 6.48 -11.15 -24.47
CA SER A 5 7.02 -11.09 -23.11
C SER A 5 6.34 -12.11 -22.18
N ALA A 6 5.01 -12.26 -22.27
CA ALA A 6 4.26 -13.23 -21.49
C ALA A 6 4.64 -14.67 -21.86
N ALA A 7 4.81 -14.96 -23.16
CA ALA A 7 5.26 -16.27 -23.63
C ALA A 7 6.68 -16.60 -23.13
N LEU A 8 7.62 -15.67 -23.25
CA LEU A 8 8.99 -15.85 -22.75
C LEU A 8 9.04 -16.03 -21.23
N LEU A 9 8.24 -15.27 -20.48
CA LEU A 9 8.12 -15.43 -19.02
C LEU A 9 7.55 -16.82 -18.66
N ALA A 10 6.52 -17.28 -19.37
CA ALA A 10 5.94 -18.60 -19.15
C ALA A 10 6.96 -19.72 -19.42
N VAL A 11 7.69 -19.64 -20.54
CA VAL A 11 8.77 -20.59 -20.87
C VAL A 11 9.86 -20.56 -19.80
N PHE A 12 10.28 -19.38 -19.33
CA PHE A 12 11.23 -19.23 -18.23
C PHE A 12 10.74 -19.94 -16.96
N LEU A 13 9.51 -19.67 -16.51
CA LEU A 13 8.95 -20.28 -15.30
C LEU A 13 8.83 -21.81 -15.41
N ILE A 14 8.41 -22.32 -16.58
CA ILE A 14 8.32 -23.76 -16.84
C ILE A 14 9.71 -24.39 -16.81
N ASN A 15 10.67 -23.82 -17.54
CA ASN A 15 12.04 -24.32 -17.57
C ASN A 15 12.61 -24.39 -16.15
N GLU A 16 12.46 -23.31 -15.39
CA GLU A 16 12.98 -23.18 -14.04
C GLU A 16 12.37 -24.17 -13.04
N TRP A 17 11.11 -24.57 -13.26
CA TRP A 17 10.44 -25.58 -12.46
C TRP A 17 11.01 -26.99 -12.66
N PHE A 18 11.39 -27.33 -13.90
CA PHE A 18 11.83 -28.68 -14.28
C PHE A 18 13.36 -28.84 -14.38
N HIS A 19 14.12 -27.75 -14.34
CA HIS A 19 15.58 -27.81 -14.47
C HIS A 19 16.26 -28.36 -13.19
N PRO A 20 17.26 -29.26 -13.30
CA PRO A 20 17.93 -29.87 -12.15
C PRO A 20 18.85 -28.91 -11.35
N LEU A 21 19.31 -27.81 -11.98
CA LEU A 21 20.11 -26.76 -11.35
C LEU A 21 19.45 -25.38 -11.58
N PRO A 22 18.32 -25.10 -10.93
CA PRO A 22 17.60 -23.85 -11.14
C PRO A 22 18.35 -22.66 -10.52
N LEU A 23 18.36 -21.53 -11.23
CA LEU A 23 18.73 -20.19 -10.75
C LEU A 23 17.72 -19.67 -9.69
N PHE A 24 16.43 -19.91 -9.90
CA PHE A 24 15.31 -19.68 -8.99
C PHE A 24 14.71 -21.02 -8.60
N LYS A 25 14.95 -21.47 -7.37
CA LYS A 25 14.38 -22.74 -6.87
C LYS A 25 12.87 -22.65 -6.63
N LEU A 26 12.06 -22.56 -7.69
CA LEU A 26 10.61 -22.37 -7.64
C LEU A 26 9.89 -23.50 -6.91
N GLN A 27 10.50 -24.69 -6.82
CA GLN A 27 9.94 -25.82 -6.07
C GLN A 27 9.76 -25.48 -4.57
N MET A 28 10.47 -24.47 -4.05
CA MET A 28 10.27 -23.97 -2.69
C MET A 28 8.85 -23.40 -2.47
N LEU A 29 8.19 -22.85 -3.50
CA LEU A 29 6.80 -22.41 -3.43
C LEU A 29 5.81 -23.58 -3.19
N GLY A 30 6.23 -24.83 -3.43
CA GLY A 30 5.44 -26.00 -3.04
C GLY A 30 5.22 -26.11 -1.52
N ARG A 31 6.07 -25.47 -0.70
CA ARG A 31 5.90 -25.40 0.75
C ARG A 31 4.82 -24.38 1.08
N ARG A 32 3.64 -24.87 1.52
CA ARG A 32 2.46 -24.04 1.84
C ARG A 32 2.79 -22.83 2.72
N ASN A 33 3.58 -22.99 3.79
CA ASN A 33 3.95 -21.88 4.67
C ASN A 33 4.76 -20.78 3.96
N LEU A 34 5.66 -21.15 3.05
CA LEU A 34 6.44 -20.17 2.28
C LEU A 34 5.52 -19.45 1.29
N ALA A 35 4.68 -20.17 0.55
CA ALA A 35 3.74 -19.58 -0.39
C ALA A 35 2.77 -18.62 0.30
N PHE A 36 2.21 -19.00 1.44
CA PHE A 36 1.31 -18.13 2.22
C PHE A 36 2.03 -16.89 2.73
N GLY A 37 3.26 -17.02 3.22
CA GLY A 37 4.03 -15.87 3.67
C GLY A 37 4.42 -14.93 2.53
N LEU A 38 4.73 -15.45 1.34
CA LEU A 38 4.96 -14.62 0.14
C LEU A 38 3.68 -13.91 -0.32
N LEU A 39 2.52 -14.56 -0.23
CA LEU A 39 1.22 -13.94 -0.53
C LEU A 39 0.89 -12.86 0.50
N ALA A 40 1.09 -13.13 1.79
CA ALA A 40 0.92 -12.14 2.85
C ALA A 40 1.87 -10.96 2.65
N LEU A 41 3.12 -11.20 2.25
CA LEU A 41 4.08 -10.14 1.91
C LEU A 41 3.54 -9.28 0.76
N ALA A 42 3.02 -9.89 -0.31
CA ALA A 42 2.41 -9.17 -1.42
C ALA A 42 1.24 -8.28 -0.97
N ALA A 43 0.37 -8.81 -0.12
CA ALA A 43 -0.75 -8.06 0.45
C ALA A 43 -0.28 -6.89 1.32
N VAL A 44 0.70 -7.11 2.20
CA VAL A 44 1.28 -6.05 3.05
C VAL A 44 1.95 -4.96 2.23
N LEU A 45 2.64 -5.32 1.14
CA LEU A 45 3.21 -4.33 0.23
C LEU A 45 2.11 -3.51 -0.45
N MET A 46 1.01 -4.14 -0.85
CA MET A 46 -0.16 -3.41 -1.38
C MET A 46 -0.74 -2.43 -0.35
N LEU A 47 -0.90 -2.84 0.91
CA LEU A 47 -1.30 -1.94 2.00
C LEU A 47 -0.32 -0.78 2.17
N SER A 48 0.99 -1.06 2.07
CA SER A 48 2.05 -0.09 2.27
C SER A 48 2.02 1.05 1.25
N LEU A 49 1.46 0.82 0.05
CA LEU A 49 1.30 1.87 -0.96
C LEU A 49 0.37 3.01 -0.49
N SER A 50 -0.58 2.77 0.41
CA SER A 50 -1.44 3.83 0.97
C SER A 50 -0.67 5.01 1.55
N GLY A 51 0.54 4.77 2.09
CA GLY A 51 1.36 5.82 2.71
C GLY A 51 2.25 6.59 1.74
N SER A 52 2.36 6.14 0.49
CA SER A 52 3.24 6.78 -0.49
C SER A 52 2.47 7.22 -1.73
N SER A 53 1.72 6.32 -2.37
CA SER A 53 1.04 6.62 -3.63
C SER A 53 -0.14 7.58 -3.45
N LEU A 54 -0.97 7.39 -2.42
CA LEU A 54 -2.17 8.21 -2.20
C LEU A 54 -1.83 9.66 -1.81
N PRO A 55 -0.96 9.92 -0.81
CA PRO A 55 -0.52 11.29 -0.53
C PRO A 55 0.21 11.93 -1.72
N SER A 56 1.04 11.17 -2.44
CA SER A 56 1.71 11.67 -3.65
C SER A 56 0.72 12.09 -4.73
N ALA A 57 -0.34 11.30 -4.96
CA ALA A 57 -1.39 11.62 -5.91
C ALA A 57 -2.17 12.90 -5.50
N TYR A 58 -2.42 13.09 -4.21
CA TYR A 58 -3.03 14.33 -3.69
C TYR A 58 -2.14 15.55 -3.94
N PHE A 59 -0.86 15.48 -3.57
CA PHE A 59 0.07 16.60 -3.74
C PHE A 59 0.41 16.89 -5.21
N ALA A 60 0.32 15.91 -6.10
CA ALA A 60 0.55 16.11 -7.53
C ALA A 60 -0.47 17.06 -8.18
N GLN A 61 -1.65 17.23 -7.57
CA GLN A 61 -2.70 18.11 -8.09
C GLN A 61 -2.67 19.54 -7.54
N VAL A 62 -2.03 19.76 -6.39
CA VAL A 62 -1.92 21.11 -5.83
C VAL A 62 -0.87 21.88 -6.64
N GLU A 63 -1.30 22.85 -7.44
CA GLU A 63 -0.42 23.65 -8.29
C GLU A 63 0.78 24.20 -7.50
N GLY A 64 1.99 23.93 -7.99
CA GLY A 64 3.24 24.38 -7.36
C GLY A 64 3.93 23.39 -6.42
N PHE A 65 3.34 22.20 -6.15
CA PHE A 65 4.04 21.17 -5.37
C PHE A 65 5.15 20.48 -6.17
N ARG A 66 6.38 20.94 -5.96
CA ARG A 66 7.60 20.23 -6.38
C ARG A 66 7.74 18.93 -5.58
N THR A 67 8.27 17.87 -6.19
CA THR A 67 8.68 16.62 -5.52
C THR A 67 9.50 16.83 -4.24
N ALA A 68 10.26 17.93 -4.17
CA ALA A 68 10.99 18.38 -2.99
C ALA A 68 10.11 18.58 -1.73
N GLN A 69 8.82 18.86 -1.88
CA GLN A 69 7.89 19.07 -0.78
C GLN A 69 7.33 17.76 -0.20
N PHE A 70 7.27 16.70 -1.01
CA PHE A 70 6.89 15.36 -0.57
C PHE A 70 8.06 14.61 0.08
N ALA A 71 9.30 14.89 -0.36
CA ALA A 71 10.50 14.23 0.17
C ALA A 71 10.61 14.23 1.71
N PRO A 72 10.29 15.32 2.44
CA PRO A 72 10.24 15.30 3.90
C PRO A 72 9.26 14.28 4.47
N LEU A 73 8.06 14.12 3.89
CA LEU A 73 7.09 13.12 4.36
C LEU A 73 7.62 11.69 4.16
N ALA A 74 8.32 11.43 3.05
CA ALA A 74 8.97 10.14 2.83
C ALA A 74 10.09 9.88 3.85
N LEU A 75 10.89 10.90 4.20
CA LEU A 75 11.94 10.79 5.23
C LEU A 75 11.36 10.52 6.62
N VAL A 76 10.19 11.08 6.93
CA VAL A 76 9.47 10.84 8.20
C VAL A 76 9.02 9.40 8.33
N VAL A 77 8.76 8.71 7.22
CA VAL A 77 8.51 7.26 7.24
C VAL A 77 9.83 6.49 7.31
N GLY A 78 10.81 6.85 6.47
CA GLY A 78 12.03 6.06 6.31
C GLY A 78 13.03 6.15 7.46
N LEU A 79 13.23 7.34 8.06
CA LEU A 79 14.21 7.51 9.14
C LEU A 79 13.82 6.76 10.42
N PRO A 80 12.58 6.84 10.93
CA PRO A 80 12.19 6.09 12.11
C PRO A 80 12.24 4.58 11.91
N GLN A 81 12.06 4.09 10.67
CA GLN A 81 12.16 2.65 10.39
C GLN A 81 13.52 2.05 10.73
N LEU A 82 14.60 2.83 10.70
CA LEU A 82 15.93 2.37 11.12
C LEU A 82 15.99 1.97 12.61
N VAL A 83 15.14 2.57 13.44
CA VAL A 83 15.05 2.27 14.89
C VAL A 83 13.88 1.35 15.18
N ILE A 84 12.74 1.56 14.51
CA ILE A 84 11.52 0.76 14.71
C ILE A 84 11.72 -0.68 14.24
N ALA A 85 12.35 -0.91 13.07
CA ALA A 85 12.55 -2.26 12.57
C ALA A 85 13.37 -3.15 13.53
N PRO A 86 14.55 -2.75 14.05
CA PRO A 86 15.27 -3.56 15.02
C PRO A 86 14.51 -3.67 16.36
N PHE A 87 13.77 -2.64 16.77
CA PHE A 87 12.93 -2.70 17.97
C PHE A 87 11.82 -3.77 17.83
N ILE A 88 11.09 -3.80 16.72
CA ILE A 88 10.07 -4.82 16.44
C ILE A 88 10.70 -6.21 16.32
N ALA A 89 11.88 -6.32 15.70
CA ALA A 89 12.62 -7.58 15.63
C ALA A 89 13.02 -8.09 17.03
N ALA A 90 13.46 -7.20 17.93
CA ALA A 90 13.76 -7.55 19.32
C ALA A 90 12.51 -8.00 20.08
N LEU A 91 11.37 -7.32 19.86
CA LEU A 91 10.09 -7.66 20.47
C LEU A 91 9.56 -9.02 20.00
N LEU A 92 9.74 -9.36 18.72
CA LEU A 92 9.40 -10.68 18.17
C LEU A 92 10.29 -11.82 18.70
N ASN A 93 11.47 -11.49 19.22
CA ASN A 93 12.37 -12.48 19.82
C ASN A 93 11.97 -12.83 21.27
N TRP A 94 11.08 -12.04 21.90
CA TRP A 94 10.52 -12.40 23.20
C TRP A 94 9.53 -13.56 23.07
N ARG A 95 9.71 -14.57 23.93
CA ARG A 95 8.93 -15.82 23.95
C ARG A 95 7.41 -15.65 24.11
N TRP A 96 6.97 -14.51 24.64
CA TRP A 96 5.55 -14.23 24.88
C TRP A 96 4.84 -13.56 23.70
N VAL A 97 5.59 -13.10 22.70
CA VAL A 97 5.02 -12.37 21.55
C VAL A 97 4.85 -13.34 20.39
N ASP A 98 3.61 -13.72 20.08
CA ASP A 98 3.36 -14.49 18.85
C ASP A 98 3.36 -13.56 17.62
N SER A 99 4.08 -13.99 16.58
CA SER A 99 4.21 -13.31 15.29
C SER A 99 2.86 -12.91 14.66
N ARG A 100 1.80 -13.70 14.85
CA ARG A 100 0.47 -13.38 14.30
C ARG A 100 -0.19 -12.17 14.95
N TRP A 101 -0.07 -12.04 16.27
CA TRP A 101 -0.63 -10.89 16.98
C TRP A 101 0.10 -9.61 16.58
N MET A 102 1.42 -9.68 16.37
CA MET A 102 2.19 -8.55 15.85
C MET A 102 1.71 -8.13 14.45
N LEU A 103 1.49 -9.10 13.55
CA LEU A 103 0.95 -8.83 12.21
C LEU A 103 -0.44 -8.20 12.29
N ALA A 104 -1.35 -8.75 13.10
CA ALA A 104 -2.70 -8.23 13.27
C ALA A 104 -2.71 -6.81 13.87
N LEU A 105 -1.84 -6.53 14.86
CA LEU A 105 -1.64 -5.20 15.41
C LEU A 105 -1.10 -4.23 14.36
N GLY A 106 -0.10 -4.65 13.57
CA GLY A 106 0.45 -3.84 12.48
C GLY A 106 -0.61 -3.51 11.43
N ALA A 107 -1.45 -4.48 11.05
CA ALA A 107 -2.57 -4.27 10.15
C ALA A 107 -3.63 -3.33 10.76
N GLY A 108 -3.90 -3.42 12.07
CA GLY A 108 -4.76 -2.49 12.79
C GLY A 108 -4.23 -1.05 12.77
N VAL A 109 -2.91 -0.86 12.95
CA VAL A 109 -2.25 0.44 12.80
C VAL A 109 -2.37 0.98 11.37
N MET A 110 -2.24 0.12 10.35
CA MET A 110 -2.46 0.53 8.96
C MET A 110 -3.91 0.91 8.69
N MET A 111 -4.86 0.16 9.23
CA MET A 111 -6.27 0.50 9.10
C MET A 111 -6.57 1.84 9.75
N LEU A 112 -6.04 2.12 10.93
CA LEU A 112 -6.19 3.42 11.59
C LEU A 112 -5.59 4.55 10.75
N SER A 113 -4.39 4.34 10.21
CA SER A 113 -3.74 5.27 9.28
C SER A 113 -4.63 5.56 8.06
N CYS A 114 -5.20 4.52 7.45
CA CYS A 114 -6.10 4.66 6.31
C CYS A 114 -7.44 5.31 6.68
N LEU A 115 -7.98 5.05 7.88
CA LEU A 115 -9.21 5.69 8.37
C LEU A 115 -9.04 7.19 8.55
N LEU A 116 -7.86 7.63 9.02
CA LEU A 116 -7.51 9.05 9.05
C LEU A 116 -7.35 9.59 7.64
N GLY A 117 -6.64 8.87 6.76
CA GLY A 117 -6.45 9.27 5.35
C GLY A 117 -7.73 9.37 4.53
N MET A 118 -8.76 8.59 4.87
CA MET A 118 -10.08 8.65 4.24
C MET A 118 -10.79 10.00 4.46
N GLN A 119 -10.49 10.71 5.56
CA GLN A 119 -11.10 12.01 5.88
C GLN A 119 -10.46 13.17 5.10
N LEU A 120 -9.78 12.87 3.99
CA LEU A 120 -9.10 13.84 3.15
C LEU A 120 -10.08 14.88 2.59
N THR A 121 -9.74 16.16 2.75
CA THR A 121 -10.47 17.28 2.15
C THR A 121 -9.53 18.19 1.38
N ALA A 122 -10.07 19.10 0.58
CA ALA A 122 -9.28 20.04 -0.23
C ALA A 122 -8.43 21.03 0.59
N GLU A 123 -8.77 21.21 1.87
CA GLU A 123 -8.05 22.11 2.78
C GLU A 123 -6.82 21.45 3.43
N TRP A 124 -6.59 20.16 3.18
CA TRP A 124 -5.51 19.44 3.83
C TRP A 124 -4.15 19.96 3.37
N ALA A 125 -3.33 20.30 4.35
CA ALA A 125 -1.94 20.66 4.17
C ALA A 125 -1.01 19.48 4.54
N ARG A 126 0.29 19.67 4.31
CA ARG A 126 1.33 18.67 4.64
C ARG A 126 1.26 18.19 6.08
N GLN A 127 0.94 19.09 7.01
CA GLN A 127 0.86 18.87 8.46
C GLN A 127 -0.12 17.74 8.81
N ASN A 128 -1.24 17.64 8.09
CA ASN A 128 -2.29 16.64 8.33
C ASN A 128 -1.80 15.22 8.03
N PHE A 129 -0.82 15.07 7.12
CA PHE A 129 -0.27 13.77 6.76
C PHE A 129 0.77 13.24 7.75
N TRP A 130 1.29 14.05 8.69
CA TRP A 130 2.35 13.58 9.59
C TRP A 130 1.92 12.43 10.47
N LEU A 131 0.70 12.51 11.04
CA LEU A 131 0.17 11.45 11.88
C LEU A 131 -0.03 10.16 11.07
N ILE A 132 -0.55 10.27 9.85
CA ILE A 132 -0.71 9.14 8.92
C ILE A 132 0.66 8.52 8.65
N GLN A 133 1.66 9.32 8.29
CA GLN A 133 3.01 8.82 7.98
C GLN A 133 3.70 8.17 9.18
N ILE A 134 3.51 8.68 10.40
CA ILE A 134 4.03 8.05 11.62
C ILE A 134 3.38 6.68 11.81
N LEU A 135 2.05 6.57 11.69
CA LEU A 135 1.36 5.29 11.78
C LEU A 135 1.85 4.31 10.68
N GLN A 136 2.06 4.79 9.46
CA GLN A 136 2.68 4.01 8.37
C GLN A 136 4.08 3.50 8.76
N ALA A 137 4.91 4.35 9.38
CA ALA A 137 6.27 4.00 9.79
C ALA A 137 6.31 2.84 10.80
N PHE A 138 5.33 2.76 11.70
CA PHE A 138 5.19 1.66 12.66
C PHE A 138 4.54 0.41 12.05
N GLY A 139 3.42 0.56 11.34
CA GLY A 139 2.66 -0.62 10.89
C GLY A 139 3.39 -1.44 9.82
N GLN A 140 4.16 -0.82 8.92
CA GLN A 140 4.93 -1.55 7.90
C GLN A 140 5.87 -2.61 8.49
N PRO A 141 6.85 -2.27 9.37
CA PRO A 141 7.73 -3.27 9.96
C PRO A 141 6.99 -4.26 10.89
N MET A 142 5.94 -3.81 11.58
CA MET A 142 5.09 -4.69 12.40
C MET A 142 4.41 -5.79 11.60
N MET A 143 4.14 -5.61 10.30
CA MET A 143 3.58 -6.67 9.45
C MET A 143 4.67 -7.46 8.70
N ILE A 144 5.69 -6.78 8.15
CA ILE A 144 6.70 -7.41 7.30
C ILE A 144 7.58 -8.38 8.08
N LEU A 145 8.02 -8.03 9.30
CA LEU A 145 8.95 -8.85 10.07
C LEU A 145 8.33 -10.18 10.53
N PRO A 146 7.10 -10.22 11.07
CA PRO A 146 6.39 -11.46 11.35
C PRO A 146 6.29 -12.42 10.17
N ILE A 147 6.00 -11.88 8.98
CA ILE A 147 5.88 -12.66 7.74
C ILE A 147 7.23 -13.24 7.34
N LEU A 148 8.30 -12.43 7.42
CA LEU A 148 9.63 -12.88 7.08
C LEU A 148 10.08 -13.98 8.03
N MET A 149 9.92 -13.79 9.35
CA MET A 149 10.23 -14.80 10.37
C MET A 149 9.43 -16.09 10.17
N GLY A 150 8.14 -15.97 9.86
CA GLY A 150 7.26 -17.10 9.56
C GLY A 150 7.75 -17.91 8.36
N SER A 151 8.09 -17.20 7.29
CA SER A 151 8.48 -17.77 6.00
C SER A 151 9.90 -18.31 5.96
N THR A 152 10.85 -17.70 6.69
CA THR A 152 12.25 -18.17 6.75
C THR A 152 12.42 -19.38 7.65
N SER A 153 11.51 -19.62 8.60
CA SER A 153 11.54 -20.83 9.46
C SER A 153 11.49 -22.15 8.68
N VAL A 154 10.95 -22.14 7.46
CA VAL A 154 10.85 -23.33 6.59
C VAL A 154 11.97 -23.42 5.55
N VAL A 155 12.93 -22.49 5.57
CA VAL A 155 14.06 -22.44 4.64
C VAL A 155 15.28 -23.09 5.27
N ALA A 156 15.87 -24.09 4.60
CA ALA A 156 17.10 -24.70 5.08
C ALA A 156 18.30 -23.74 4.87
N PRO A 157 19.35 -23.75 5.72
CA PRO A 157 20.53 -22.89 5.55
C PRO A 157 21.14 -22.88 4.13
N PRO A 158 21.32 -24.01 3.43
CA PRO A 158 21.86 -24.00 2.06
C PRO A 158 20.89 -23.39 1.03
N GLU A 159 19.60 -23.26 1.35
CA GLU A 159 18.60 -22.63 0.47
C GLU A 159 18.50 -21.12 0.65
N GLY A 160 19.31 -20.53 1.55
CA GLY A 160 19.27 -19.10 1.89
C GLY A 160 19.35 -18.16 0.67
N PRO A 161 20.30 -18.33 -0.26
CA PRO A 161 20.39 -17.51 -1.47
C PRO A 161 19.13 -17.57 -2.34
N PHE A 162 18.56 -18.76 -2.53
CA PHE A 162 17.33 -18.96 -3.32
C PHE A 162 16.10 -18.34 -2.63
N ALA A 163 16.00 -18.48 -1.31
CA ALA A 163 14.92 -17.84 -0.55
C ALA A 163 14.98 -16.32 -0.69
N SER A 164 16.17 -15.73 -0.52
CA SER A 164 16.37 -14.28 -0.70
C SER A 164 15.97 -13.82 -2.10
N ALA A 165 16.36 -14.58 -3.13
CA ALA A 165 15.97 -14.29 -4.51
C ALA A 165 14.44 -14.28 -4.66
N ILE A 166 13.73 -15.31 -4.18
CA ILE A 166 12.27 -15.40 -4.26
C ILE A 166 11.58 -14.26 -3.50
N PHE A 167 12.02 -13.93 -2.27
CA PHE A 167 11.44 -12.82 -1.50
C PHE A 167 11.58 -11.47 -2.20
N ASN A 168 12.77 -11.18 -2.75
CA ASN A 168 13.02 -9.93 -3.44
C ASN A 168 12.26 -9.87 -4.77
N THR A 169 12.18 -10.98 -5.51
CA THR A 169 11.36 -11.08 -6.72
C THR A 169 9.89 -10.83 -6.42
N VAL A 170 9.31 -11.52 -5.45
CA VAL A 170 7.91 -11.30 -5.04
C VAL A 170 7.72 -9.85 -4.60
N ARG A 171 8.63 -9.28 -3.79
CA ARG A 171 8.55 -7.87 -3.38
C ARG A 171 8.52 -6.93 -4.58
N GLY A 172 9.41 -7.11 -5.56
CA GLY A 172 9.47 -6.30 -6.77
C GLY A 172 8.19 -6.40 -7.59
N PHE A 173 7.76 -7.62 -7.92
CA PHE A 173 6.54 -7.85 -8.71
C PHE A 173 5.29 -7.35 -8.00
N SER A 174 5.13 -7.62 -6.70
CA SER A 174 3.98 -7.17 -5.92
C SER A 174 3.92 -5.65 -5.80
N SER A 175 5.06 -4.97 -5.66
CA SER A 175 5.08 -3.50 -5.59
C SER A 175 4.60 -2.86 -6.89
N VAL A 176 5.05 -3.38 -8.03
CA VAL A 176 4.61 -2.92 -9.36
C VAL A 176 3.13 -3.25 -9.58
N ALA A 177 2.71 -4.49 -9.31
CA ALA A 177 1.34 -4.92 -9.47
C ALA A 177 0.37 -4.09 -8.60
N ALA A 178 0.71 -3.89 -7.32
CA ALA A 178 -0.06 -3.05 -6.42
C ALA A 178 -0.13 -1.59 -6.91
N GLY A 179 0.98 -1.04 -7.40
CA GLY A 179 1.02 0.32 -7.94
C GLY A 179 0.07 0.50 -9.13
N VAL A 180 0.10 -0.44 -10.08
CA VAL A 180 -0.79 -0.43 -11.24
C VAL A 180 -2.25 -0.58 -10.81
N LEU A 181 -2.55 -1.51 -9.89
CA LEU A 181 -3.92 -1.73 -9.40
C LEU A 181 -4.49 -0.49 -8.69
N VAL A 182 -3.72 0.12 -7.78
CA VAL A 182 -4.16 1.33 -7.06
C VAL A 182 -4.33 2.50 -8.02
N THR A 183 -3.40 2.70 -8.96
CA THR A 183 -3.49 3.77 -9.97
C THR A 183 -4.71 3.57 -10.87
N HIS A 184 -4.92 2.34 -11.34
CA HIS A 184 -6.07 2.01 -12.18
C HIS A 184 -7.39 2.25 -11.43
N PHE A 185 -7.47 1.80 -10.17
CA PHE A 185 -8.63 2.04 -9.32
C PHE A 185 -8.88 3.54 -9.14
N LEU A 186 -7.84 4.32 -8.83
CA LEU A 186 -7.94 5.76 -8.65
C LEU A 186 -8.47 6.45 -9.91
N ASN A 187 -7.93 6.13 -11.08
CA ASN A 187 -8.40 6.69 -12.35
C ASN A 187 -9.88 6.38 -12.62
N ARG A 188 -10.33 5.16 -12.29
CA ARG A 188 -11.74 4.77 -12.45
C ARG A 188 -12.65 5.50 -11.47
N ARG A 189 -12.21 5.71 -10.22
CA ARG A 189 -12.97 6.47 -9.21
C ARG A 189 -13.01 7.95 -9.51
N GLU A 190 -11.91 8.52 -10.00
CA GLU A 190 -11.85 9.92 -10.47
C GLU A 190 -12.86 10.15 -11.60
N GLN A 191 -12.86 9.29 -12.63
CA GLN A 191 -13.84 9.36 -13.72
C GLN A 191 -15.27 9.26 -13.19
N PHE A 192 -15.54 8.30 -12.32
CA PHE A 192 -16.86 8.11 -11.70
C PHE A 192 -17.33 9.37 -10.96
N HIS A 193 -16.51 9.91 -10.06
CA HIS A 193 -16.86 11.11 -9.30
C HIS A 193 -16.96 12.35 -10.18
N SER A 194 -16.11 12.48 -11.20
CA SER A 194 -16.23 13.57 -12.17
C SER A 194 -17.57 13.53 -12.90
N HIS A 195 -18.03 12.36 -13.34
CA HIS A 195 -19.34 12.21 -13.97
C HIS A 195 -20.48 12.55 -13.01
N VAL A 196 -20.43 12.05 -11.77
CA VAL A 196 -21.46 12.32 -10.75
C VAL A 196 -21.52 13.81 -10.40
N LEU A 197 -20.37 14.48 -10.24
CA LEU A 197 -20.32 15.91 -9.93
C LEU A 197 -20.91 16.75 -11.07
N VAL A 198 -20.50 16.49 -12.31
CA VAL A 198 -21.01 17.22 -13.48
C VAL A 198 -22.50 16.99 -13.68
N ASP A 199 -22.99 15.76 -13.50
CA ASP A 199 -24.41 15.43 -13.58
C ASP A 199 -25.24 16.15 -12.51
N GLN A 200 -24.77 16.15 -11.25
CA GLN A 200 -25.43 16.87 -10.15
C GLN A 200 -25.48 18.37 -10.39
N LEU A 201 -24.41 18.94 -10.93
CA LEU A 201 -24.34 20.35 -11.26
C LEU A 201 -25.20 20.72 -12.47
N GLY A 202 -25.28 19.85 -13.49
CA GLY A 202 -26.19 20.02 -14.62
C GLY A 202 -27.67 19.96 -14.21
N ASN A 203 -28.01 19.13 -13.22
CA ASN A 203 -29.34 19.06 -12.62
C ASN A 203 -29.66 20.23 -11.67
N ARG A 204 -28.63 21.00 -11.25
CA ARG A 204 -28.76 22.16 -10.35
C ARG A 204 -27.96 23.36 -10.89
N PRO A 205 -28.35 23.93 -12.05
CA PRO A 205 -27.55 24.92 -12.75
C PRO A 205 -27.23 26.14 -11.89
N TRP A 206 -28.13 26.52 -10.98
CA TRP A 206 -27.97 27.65 -10.06
C TRP A 206 -26.72 27.57 -9.17
N LEU A 207 -26.11 26.40 -9.00
CA LEU A 207 -24.83 26.25 -8.28
C LEU A 207 -23.62 26.73 -9.11
N MET A 208 -23.76 26.77 -10.43
CA MET A 208 -22.75 27.24 -11.38
C MET A 208 -23.06 28.64 -11.93
N THR A 209 -24.24 29.18 -11.63
CA THR A 209 -24.72 30.47 -12.15
C THR A 209 -24.37 31.61 -11.19
N ALA A 210 -23.64 32.60 -11.69
CA ALA A 210 -23.37 33.84 -10.98
C ALA A 210 -24.62 34.74 -10.97
N ALA A 211 -24.78 35.55 -9.92
CA ALA A 211 -25.94 36.45 -9.79
C ALA A 211 -25.91 37.61 -10.80
N SER A 212 -24.71 38.01 -11.22
CA SER A 212 -24.43 39.05 -12.23
C SER A 212 -23.06 38.81 -12.87
N GLY A 213 -22.77 39.45 -14.01
CA GLY A 213 -21.48 39.36 -14.69
C GLY A 213 -20.28 39.70 -13.81
N ASP A 214 -20.42 40.70 -12.94
CA ASP A 214 -19.38 41.13 -11.99
C ASP A 214 -19.14 40.12 -10.86
N SER A 215 -20.12 39.27 -10.56
CA SER A 215 -20.00 38.19 -9.57
C SER A 215 -19.52 36.86 -10.15
N SER A 216 -19.21 36.83 -11.45
CA SER A 216 -18.72 35.61 -12.11
C SER A 216 -17.34 35.22 -11.59
N SER A 217 -17.15 33.92 -11.38
CA SER A 217 -15.94 33.39 -10.76
C SER A 217 -15.61 31.99 -11.29
N ALA A 218 -14.45 31.47 -10.90
CA ALA A 218 -14.08 30.09 -11.21
C ALA A 218 -15.04 29.04 -10.65
N SER A 219 -15.80 29.34 -9.57
CA SER A 219 -16.80 28.42 -9.01
C SER A 219 -18.19 28.60 -9.63
N ALA A 220 -18.48 29.79 -10.18
CA ALA A 220 -19.73 30.12 -10.86
C ALA A 220 -19.46 30.69 -12.27
N PRO A 221 -19.13 29.82 -13.25
CA PRO A 221 -18.70 30.26 -14.58
C PRO A 221 -19.85 30.65 -15.53
N LEU A 222 -21.11 30.47 -15.15
CA LEU A 222 -22.28 30.78 -15.99
C LEU A 222 -22.92 32.11 -15.58
N LEU A 223 -23.41 32.89 -16.53
CA LEU A 223 -24.25 34.07 -16.29
C LEU A 223 -25.71 33.68 -16.05
N PRO A 224 -26.55 34.58 -15.50
CA PRO A 224 -27.99 34.37 -15.35
C PRO A 224 -28.70 33.91 -16.64
N ASP A 225 -28.21 34.35 -17.80
CA ASP A 225 -28.74 33.99 -19.13
C ASP A 225 -28.29 32.59 -19.61
N GLY A 226 -27.50 31.87 -18.80
CA GLY A 226 -26.95 30.54 -19.12
C GLY A 226 -25.73 30.57 -20.04
N SER A 227 -25.25 31.75 -20.46
CA SER A 227 -24.02 31.90 -21.23
C SER A 227 -22.77 31.76 -20.34
N VAL A 228 -21.65 31.37 -20.96
CA VAL A 228 -20.36 31.25 -20.26
C VAL A 228 -19.77 32.64 -20.03
N SER A 229 -19.28 32.91 -18.82
CA SER A 229 -18.71 34.22 -18.46
C SER A 229 -17.37 34.49 -19.13
N SER A 230 -16.47 33.52 -19.09
CA SER A 230 -15.17 33.55 -19.76
C SER A 230 -14.65 32.13 -19.96
N ALA A 231 -13.85 31.93 -21.00
CA ALA A 231 -13.19 30.65 -21.24
C ALA A 231 -12.22 30.29 -20.10
N GLU A 232 -11.63 31.31 -19.46
CA GLU A 232 -10.75 31.17 -18.30
C GLU A 232 -11.50 30.64 -17.06
N ASN A 233 -12.63 31.25 -16.69
CA ASN A 233 -13.44 30.79 -15.56
C ASN A 233 -13.95 29.36 -15.77
N LEU A 234 -14.33 29.01 -17.00
CA LEU A 234 -14.74 27.65 -17.35
C LEU A 234 -13.57 26.65 -17.24
N GLY A 235 -12.37 27.06 -17.63
CA GLY A 235 -11.13 26.29 -17.45
C GLY A 235 -10.84 26.02 -15.98
N HIS A 236 -10.86 27.05 -15.14
CA HIS A 236 -10.66 26.90 -13.69
C HIS A 236 -11.75 26.05 -13.03
N PHE A 237 -13.01 26.22 -13.44
CA PHE A 237 -14.12 25.39 -12.97
C PHE A 237 -13.86 23.90 -13.25
N SER A 238 -13.44 23.57 -14.48
CA SER A 238 -13.08 22.19 -14.86
C SER A 238 -11.96 21.64 -13.99
N THR A 239 -10.95 22.44 -13.68
CA THR A 239 -9.87 22.06 -12.76
C THR A 239 -10.38 21.80 -11.33
N LEU A 240 -11.30 22.63 -10.81
CA LEU A 240 -11.91 22.43 -9.50
C LEU A 240 -12.72 21.12 -9.42
N VAL A 241 -13.51 20.82 -10.45
CA VAL A 241 -14.29 19.56 -10.52
C VAL A 241 -13.36 18.35 -10.56
N LYS A 242 -12.29 18.40 -11.37
CA LYS A 242 -11.28 17.33 -11.41
C LYS A 242 -10.58 17.15 -10.07
N HIS A 243 -10.24 18.25 -9.40
CA HIS A 243 -9.60 18.21 -8.10
C HIS A 243 -10.48 17.54 -7.05
N GLN A 244 -11.75 17.96 -6.98
CA GLN A 244 -12.72 17.36 -6.08
C GLN A 244 -12.98 15.88 -6.37
N ALA A 245 -13.05 15.51 -7.66
CA ALA A 245 -13.22 14.12 -8.08
C ALA A 245 -12.04 13.23 -7.65
N LEU A 246 -10.81 13.72 -7.76
CA LEU A 246 -9.63 12.99 -7.29
C LEU A 246 -9.63 12.84 -5.76
N ILE A 247 -9.96 13.88 -4.99
CA ILE A 247 -10.01 13.80 -3.52
C ILE A 247 -10.98 12.70 -3.07
N LEU A 248 -12.18 12.68 -3.67
CA LEU A 248 -13.18 11.63 -3.42
C LEU A 248 -12.66 10.25 -3.84
N GLY A 249 -11.96 10.16 -4.97
CA GLY A 249 -11.34 8.92 -5.44
C GLY A 249 -10.23 8.40 -4.52
N ILE A 250 -9.42 9.30 -3.94
CA ILE A 250 -8.39 8.94 -2.94
C ILE A 250 -9.04 8.42 -1.66
N SER A 251 -10.11 9.07 -1.19
CA SER A 251 -10.89 8.60 -0.03
C SER A 251 -11.40 7.16 -0.25
N ASP A 252 -11.94 6.86 -1.42
CA ASP A 252 -12.37 5.50 -1.76
C ASP A 252 -11.20 4.50 -1.84
N ALA A 253 -10.03 4.95 -2.28
CA ALA A 253 -8.84 4.10 -2.31
C ALA A 253 -8.37 3.74 -0.90
N TYR A 254 -8.44 4.66 0.06
CA TYR A 254 -8.20 4.35 1.48
C TYR A 254 -9.19 3.32 2.02
N LEU A 255 -10.48 3.45 1.69
CA LEU A 255 -11.49 2.44 2.03
C LEU A 255 -11.18 1.06 1.46
N LEU A 256 -10.80 1.00 0.19
CA LEU A 256 -10.43 -0.25 -0.47
C LEU A 256 -9.25 -0.91 0.26
N ILE A 257 -8.24 -0.14 0.65
CA ILE A 257 -7.07 -0.65 1.36
C ILE A 257 -7.43 -1.12 2.77
N ILE A 258 -8.36 -0.45 3.46
CA ILE A 258 -8.92 -0.94 4.74
C ILE A 258 -9.59 -2.30 4.54
N GLY A 259 -10.37 -2.48 3.47
CA GLY A 259 -10.97 -3.76 3.11
C GLY A 259 -9.93 -4.86 2.88
N CYS A 260 -8.84 -4.54 2.16
CA CYS A 260 -7.73 -5.46 1.97
C CYS A 260 -7.01 -5.80 3.29
N ALA A 261 -6.86 -4.83 4.19
CA ALA A 261 -6.24 -5.03 5.50
C ALA A 261 -7.10 -5.94 6.40
N LEU A 262 -8.42 -5.73 6.41
CA LEU A 262 -9.38 -6.60 7.10
C LEU A 262 -9.31 -8.04 6.57
N LEU A 263 -9.25 -8.21 5.24
CA LEU A 263 -9.11 -9.51 4.62
C LEU A 263 -7.79 -10.19 5.03
N LEU A 264 -6.70 -9.44 5.09
CA LEU A 264 -5.40 -9.95 5.56
C LEU A 264 -5.48 -10.42 7.01
N VAL A 265 -6.06 -9.61 7.91
CA VAL A 265 -6.26 -10.00 9.32
C VAL A 265 -7.10 -11.26 9.41
N LEU A 266 -8.23 -11.33 8.70
CA LEU A 266 -9.10 -12.51 8.67
C LEU A 266 -8.33 -13.76 8.20
N LEU A 267 -7.56 -13.65 7.12
CA LEU A 267 -6.73 -14.73 6.58
C LEU A 267 -5.70 -15.20 7.62
N THR A 268 -5.09 -14.27 8.37
CA THR A 268 -4.08 -14.61 9.38
C THR A 268 -4.67 -15.28 10.62
N LEU A 269 -5.92 -14.97 10.98
CA LEU A 269 -6.66 -15.64 12.05
C LEU A 269 -7.12 -17.03 11.61
N TRP A 270 -7.49 -17.19 10.34
CA TRP A 270 -8.01 -18.44 9.80
C TRP A 270 -6.94 -19.51 9.58
N LEU A 271 -5.66 -19.14 9.44
CA LEU A 271 -4.56 -20.10 9.28
C LEU A 271 -3.93 -20.50 10.63
N PRO A 272 -4.10 -21.75 11.11
CA PRO A 272 -3.42 -22.25 12.28
C PRO A 272 -2.11 -22.93 11.88
N LYS A 273 -0.98 -22.30 12.18
CA LYS A 273 0.28 -22.95 12.61
C LYS A 273 1.20 -21.95 13.32
N ARG A 274 1.50 -22.21 14.60
CA ARG A 274 2.37 -21.34 15.41
C ARG A 274 3.79 -21.50 14.88
N VAL A 275 4.42 -20.42 14.45
CA VAL A 275 5.84 -20.46 14.05
C VAL A 275 6.66 -19.98 15.23
N TYR A 276 7.50 -20.86 15.78
CA TYR A 276 8.44 -20.52 16.83
C TYR A 276 9.71 -19.91 16.23
N PRO A 277 10.40 -19.00 16.94
CA PRO A 277 11.71 -18.51 16.54
C PRO A 277 12.69 -19.68 16.34
N PRO A 278 13.61 -19.59 15.35
CA PRO A 278 14.64 -20.61 15.16
C PRO A 278 15.49 -20.69 16.44
N GLN A 279 15.44 -21.83 17.12
CA GLN A 279 16.26 -22.08 18.31
C GLN A 279 17.61 -22.65 17.84
N THR A 280 18.71 -22.08 18.32
CA THR A 280 20.00 -22.77 18.29
C THR A 280 19.88 -23.98 19.21
N LEU A 281 19.86 -25.18 18.63
CA LEU A 281 20.01 -26.41 19.39
C LEU A 281 21.45 -26.43 19.92
N LEU A 282 21.67 -25.89 21.12
CA LEU A 282 22.87 -26.20 21.88
C LEU A 282 22.77 -27.69 22.24
N PRO A 283 23.73 -28.54 21.82
CA PRO A 283 23.70 -29.93 22.22
C PRO A 283 23.76 -29.97 23.75
N LEU A 284 22.70 -30.50 24.37
CA LEU A 284 22.69 -30.76 25.80
C LEU A 284 23.86 -31.70 26.08
N ALA A 285 24.84 -31.22 26.85
CA ALA A 285 25.94 -32.05 27.30
C ALA A 285 25.35 -33.31 27.97
N PRO A 286 25.80 -34.52 27.60
CA PRO A 286 25.31 -35.73 28.23
C PRO A 286 25.54 -35.61 29.74
N LYS A 287 24.46 -35.75 30.52
CA LYS A 287 24.55 -35.83 31.98
C LYS A 287 25.49 -36.99 32.30
N THR A 288 26.71 -36.67 32.72
CA THR A 288 27.61 -37.64 33.32
C THR A 288 26.94 -38.10 34.61
N SER A 289 26.45 -39.34 34.62
CA SER A 289 26.10 -40.04 35.86
C SER A 289 27.38 -40.12 36.69
N ARG A 290 27.48 -39.29 37.73
CA ARG A 290 28.53 -39.48 38.75
C ARG A 290 28.20 -40.75 39.55
N PRO A 291 29.22 -41.55 39.89
CA PRO A 291 29.07 -42.84 40.58
C PRO A 291 28.55 -42.68 42.01
#